data_AF-A0A8T0VT12-F1
#
_entry.id   AF-A0A8T0VT12-F1
#
_cell.length_a   1.000
_cell.length_b   1.000
_cell.length_c   1.000
_cell.angle_alpha   90.00
_cell.angle_beta   90.00
_cell.angle_gamma   90.00
#
_symmetry.space_group_name_H-M   'P 1'
#
loop_
_entity.id
_entity.type
_entity.pdbx_description
1 polymer ?
#
loop_
_entity_poly.entity_id
_entity_poly.type
_entity_poly.pdbx_seq_one_letter_code
_entity_poly.pdbx_strand_id
1 'polypeptide(L)'
;QVWHTLLLVLGIQNSPSPTGLNLLEWWLLLRQGLSKEYKKGLNTAVMLVSWMIWKERNAMVFNVTQQSLSQLVQGILEEGSNWIRVGASKLAGVGWPHQLRT
;
A
#
# COMPACT_ATOMS: atom_id res chain seq x y z
N GLN A 1 8.01 -6.83 -3.94
CA GLN A 1 8.24 -5.70 -4.86
C GLN A 1 7.21 -4.59 -4.65
N VAL A 2 5.90 -4.80 -4.87
CA VAL A 2 4.84 -3.80 -4.61
C VAL A 2 4.97 -3.10 -3.25
N TRP A 3 5.06 -3.88 -2.16
CA TRP A 3 5.24 -3.34 -0.80
C TRP A 3 6.46 -2.45 -0.64
N HIS A 4 7.60 -2.85 -1.21
CA HIS A 4 8.83 -2.07 -1.12
C HIS A 4 8.69 -0.72 -1.84
N THR A 5 8.10 -0.72 -3.03
CA THR A 5 7.81 0.52 -3.79
C THR A 5 6.86 1.45 -3.02
N LEU A 6 5.81 0.91 -2.41
CA LEU A 6 4.87 1.70 -1.61
C LEU A 6 5.51 2.30 -0.36
N LEU A 7 6.35 1.56 0.35
CA LEU A 7 7.02 2.08 1.54
C LEU A 7 7.99 3.21 1.20
N LEU A 8 8.72 3.08 0.09
CA LEU A 8 9.55 4.17 -0.44
C LEU A 8 8.71 5.41 -0.74
N VAL A 9 7.58 5.24 -1.42
CA VAL A 9 6.64 6.33 -1.75
C VAL A 9 6.06 6.99 -0.50
N LEU A 10 5.81 6.23 0.56
CA LEU A 10 5.32 6.74 1.85
C LEU A 10 6.43 7.30 2.76
N GLY A 11 7.69 7.33 2.29
CA GLY A 11 8.83 7.84 3.06
C GLY A 11 9.25 6.94 4.23
N ILE A 12 8.85 5.67 4.24
CA ILE A 12 9.23 4.70 5.28
C ILE A 12 10.57 4.07 4.90
N GLN A 13 11.65 4.74 5.28
CA GLN A 13 13.02 4.37 4.89
C GLN A 13 13.61 3.20 5.72
N ASN A 14 13.14 2.99 6.96
CA ASN A 14 13.66 1.98 7.88
C ASN A 14 12.70 0.79 8.04
N SER A 15 12.07 0.34 6.94
CA SER A 15 11.18 -0.82 7.02
C SER A 15 11.98 -2.09 7.37
N PRO A 16 11.50 -2.95 8.29
CA PRO A 16 12.15 -4.22 8.58
C PRO A 16 12.28 -5.06 7.30
N SER A 17 13.44 -5.70 7.13
CA SER A 17 13.64 -6.64 6.03
C SER A 17 12.59 -7.76 6.12
N PRO A 18 11.87 -8.07 5.04
CA PRO A 18 10.89 -9.16 5.04
C PRO A 18 11.55 -10.56 5.02
N THR A 19 12.87 -10.65 4.89
CA THR A 19 13.58 -11.93 4.82
C THR A 19 13.41 -12.74 6.10
N GLY A 20 12.84 -13.94 5.99
CA GLY A 20 12.63 -14.85 7.13
C GLY A 20 11.39 -14.55 7.97
N LEU A 21 10.57 -13.56 7.57
CA LEU A 21 9.33 -13.19 8.24
C LEU A 21 8.13 -13.51 7.37
N ASN A 22 7.04 -13.97 7.97
CA ASN A 22 5.75 -13.97 7.29
C ASN A 22 5.15 -12.54 7.26
N LEU A 23 4.12 -12.35 6.43
CA LEU A 23 3.50 -11.04 6.23
C LEU A 23 2.98 -10.41 7.53
N LEU A 24 2.44 -11.23 8.45
CA LEU A 24 1.90 -10.76 9.72
C LEU A 24 2.99 -10.27 10.67
N GLU A 25 4.09 -11.03 10.78
CA GLU A 25 5.26 -10.67 11.60
C GLU A 25 5.91 -9.40 11.10
N TRP A 26 6.16 -9.33 9.79
CA TRP A 26 6.71 -8.14 9.14
C TRP A 26 5.81 -6.92 9.35
N TRP A 27 4.50 -7.09 9.18
CA TRP A 27 3.53 -6.02 9.42
C TRP A 27 3.56 -5.56 10.88
N LEU A 28 3.58 -6.48 11.85
CA LEU A 28 3.64 -6.13 13.27
C LEU A 28 4.87 -5.30 13.62
N LEU A 29 6.03 -5.68 13.11
CA LEU A 29 7.29 -4.95 13.30
C LEU A 29 7.24 -3.57 12.66
N LEU A 30 6.69 -3.46 11.45
CA LEU A 30 6.56 -2.19 10.74
C LEU A 30 5.77 -1.15 11.55
N ARG A 31 4.78 -1.58 12.35
CA ARG A 31 3.97 -0.66 13.19
C ARG A 31 4.54 -0.41 14.58
N GLN A 32 5.63 -1.07 14.95
CA GLN A 32 6.24 -0.87 16.26
C GLN A 32 6.77 0.57 16.35
N GLY A 33 6.51 1.25 17.47
CA GLY A 33 6.92 2.65 17.66
C GLY A 33 6.04 3.72 16.95
N LEU A 34 5.12 3.34 16.07
CA LEU A 34 4.23 4.30 15.41
C LEU A 34 3.10 4.78 16.34
N SER A 35 2.70 6.05 16.19
CA SER A 35 1.56 6.61 16.91
C SER A 35 0.26 5.89 16.55
N LYS A 36 -0.76 5.95 17.43
CA LYS A 36 -2.06 5.30 17.18
C LYS A 36 -2.71 5.77 15.88
N GLU A 37 -2.55 7.05 15.53
CA GLU A 37 -3.12 7.62 14.32
C GLU A 37 -2.39 7.15 13.06
N TYR A 38 -1.05 7.14 13.12
CA TYR A 38 -0.22 6.68 12.01
C TYR A 38 -0.43 5.17 11.75
N LYS A 39 -0.59 4.37 12.82
CA LYS A 39 -0.99 2.95 12.74
C LYS A 39 -2.31 2.76 12.00
N LYS A 40 -3.31 3.62 12.25
CA LYS A 40 -4.61 3.54 11.55
C LYS A 40 -4.43 3.76 10.06
N GLY A 41 -3.72 4.82 9.67
CA GLY A 41 -3.45 5.10 8.26
C GLY A 41 -2.65 3.99 7.57
N LEU A 42 -1.62 3.46 8.25
CA LEU A 42 -0.81 2.36 7.73
C LEU A 42 -1.63 1.09 7.56
N ASN A 43 -2.52 0.76 8.50
CA ASN A 43 -3.42 -0.37 8.36
C ASN A 43 -4.38 -0.18 7.18
N THR A 44 -4.91 1.03 6.96
CA THR A 44 -5.73 1.34 5.78
C THR A 44 -4.94 1.16 4.48
N ALA A 45 -3.69 1.64 4.43
CA ALA A 45 -2.80 1.44 3.28
C ALA A 45 -2.56 -0.05 3.01
N VAL A 46 -2.23 -0.83 4.05
CA VAL A 46 -2.00 -2.29 3.93
C VAL A 46 -3.25 -3.01 3.41
N MET A 47 -4.43 -2.64 3.90
CA MET A 47 -5.69 -3.22 3.42
C MET A 47 -5.93 -2.90 1.94
N LEU A 48 -5.74 -1.64 1.53
CA LEU A 48 -5.89 -1.21 0.14
C LEU A 48 -4.93 -1.96 -0.79
N VAL A 49 -3.66 -2.06 -0.43
CA VAL A 49 -2.64 -2.74 -1.24
C VAL A 49 -2.95 -4.23 -1.36
N SER A 50 -3.32 -4.87 -0.25
CA SER A 50 -3.72 -6.28 -0.24
C SER A 50 -4.93 -6.54 -1.12
N TRP A 51 -5.93 -5.65 -1.06
CA TRP A 51 -7.12 -5.69 -1.90
C TRP A 51 -6.80 -5.57 -3.39
N MET A 52 -5.96 -4.61 -3.76
CA MET A 52 -5.56 -4.41 -5.17
C MET A 52 -4.75 -5.58 -5.71
N ILE A 53 -3.83 -6.15 -4.92
CA ILE A 53 -3.08 -7.37 -5.30
C ILE A 53 -4.04 -8.55 -5.50
N TRP A 54 -5.02 -8.72 -4.61
CA TRP A 54 -6.04 -9.77 -4.77
C TRP A 54 -6.86 -9.58 -6.04
N LYS A 55 -7.29 -8.35 -6.31
CA LYS A 55 -8.05 -8.00 -7.52
C LYS A 55 -7.27 -8.32 -8.80
N GLU A 56 -5.99 -7.96 -8.86
CA GLU A 56 -5.11 -8.31 -9.99
C GLU A 56 -4.94 -9.82 -10.17
N ARG A 57 -4.76 -10.56 -9.08
CA ARG A 57 -4.68 -12.03 -9.13
C ARG A 57 -5.95 -12.65 -9.68
N ASN A 58 -7.11 -12.14 -9.30
CA ASN A 58 -8.37 -12.58 -9.87
C ASN A 58 -8.50 -12.20 -11.35
N ALA A 59 -8.13 -10.97 -11.73
CA ALA A 59 -8.16 -10.53 -13.12
C ALA A 59 -7.26 -11.40 -14.02
N MET A 60 -6.08 -11.80 -13.54
CA MET A 60 -5.21 -12.74 -14.26
C MET A 60 -5.86 -14.10 -14.50
N VAL A 61 -6.64 -14.61 -13.53
CA VAL A 61 -7.33 -15.90 -13.64
C VAL A 61 -8.54 -15.81 -14.58
N PHE A 62 -9.30 -14.72 -14.54
CA PHE A 62 -10.58 -14.61 -15.26
C PHE A 62 -10.48 -13.90 -16.62
N ASN A 63 -9.57 -12.93 -16.78
CA ASN A 63 -9.49 -12.07 -17.97
C ASN A 63 -8.21 -12.29 -18.79
N VAL A 64 -7.26 -13.13 -18.32
CA VAL A 64 -5.94 -13.36 -18.98
C VAL A 64 -5.16 -12.06 -19.24
N THR A 65 -5.54 -10.97 -18.58
CA THR A 65 -4.84 -9.69 -18.63
C THR A 65 -3.84 -9.64 -17.49
N GLN A 66 -2.57 -9.39 -17.82
CA GLN A 66 -1.52 -9.20 -16.83
C GLN A 66 -1.09 -7.73 -16.85
N GLN A 67 -1.40 -6.99 -15.79
CA GLN A 67 -0.86 -5.65 -15.61
C GLN A 67 0.63 -5.72 -15.28
N SER A 68 1.39 -4.74 -15.76
CA SER A 68 2.77 -4.56 -15.30
C SER A 68 2.80 -4.14 -13.83
N LEU A 69 3.94 -4.37 -13.16
CA LEU A 69 4.15 -3.91 -11.79
C LEU A 69 3.93 -2.39 -11.65
N SER A 70 4.34 -1.60 -12.64
CA SER A 70 4.15 -0.16 -12.64
C SER A 70 2.69 0.24 -12.75
N GLN A 71 1.91 -0.43 -13.62
CA GLN A 71 0.48 -0.20 -13.75
C GLN A 71 -0.28 -0.53 -12.46
N LEU A 72 0.05 -1.66 -11.80
CA LEU A 72 -0.55 -2.03 -10.52
C LEU A 72 -0.22 -1.00 -9.43
N VAL A 73 1.05 -0.58 -9.32
CA VAL A 73 1.44 0.44 -8.34
C VAL A 73 0.72 1.76 -8.61
N GLN A 74 0.66 2.21 -9.85
CA GLN A 74 -0.07 3.42 -10.22
C GLN A 74 -1.56 3.33 -9.86
N GLY A 75 -2.22 2.21 -10.20
CA GLY A 75 -3.62 1.97 -9.85
C GLY A 75 -3.86 1.97 -8.34
N ILE A 76 -2.92 1.43 -7.55
CA ILE A 76 -2.99 1.51 -6.08
C ILE A 76 -2.94 2.97 -5.61
N LEU A 77 -1.99 3.77 -6.11
CA LEU A 77 -1.82 5.16 -5.71
C LEU A 77 -3.04 6.03 -6.06
N GLU A 78 -3.60 5.80 -7.24
CA GLU A 78 -4.84 6.45 -7.72
C GLU A 78 -6.03 6.06 -6.86
N GLU A 79 -6.20 4.77 -6.55
CA GLU A 79 -7.30 4.29 -5.69
C GLU A 79 -7.19 4.86 -4.27
N GLY A 80 -5.99 4.93 -3.71
CA GLY A 80 -5.78 5.57 -2.41
C GLY A 80 -6.07 7.06 -2.43
N SER A 81 -5.76 7.75 -3.53
CA SER A 81 -6.15 9.14 -3.75
C SER A 81 -7.68 9.30 -3.80
N ASN A 82 -8.39 8.38 -4.46
CA ASN A 82 -9.85 8.33 -4.46
C ASN A 82 -10.43 8.16 -3.06
N TRP A 83 -9.87 7.23 -2.27
CA TRP A 83 -10.29 7.00 -0.89
C TRP A 83 -10.12 8.25 -0.02
N ILE A 84 -8.98 8.95 -0.17
CA ILE A 84 -8.73 10.22 0.53
C ILE A 84 -9.77 11.27 0.14
N ARG A 85 -10.06 11.41 -1.16
CA ARG A 85 -11.05 12.37 -1.68
C ARG A 85 -12.45 12.15 -1.10
N VAL A 86 -12.82 10.91 -0.78
CA VAL A 86 -14.11 10.58 -0.14
C VAL A 86 -14.04 10.48 1.39
N GLY A 87 -12.92 10.87 2.01
CA GLY A 87 -12.83 11.08 3.47
C GLY A 87 -11.91 10.12 4.24
N ALA A 88 -11.07 9.32 3.58
CA ALA A 88 -10.06 8.48 4.25
C ALA A 88 -8.89 9.32 4.82
N SER A 89 -9.19 10.24 5.74
CA SER A 89 -8.23 11.20 6.32
C SER A 89 -7.02 10.56 7.00
N LYS A 90 -7.19 9.37 7.59
CA LYS A 90 -6.06 8.63 8.20
C LYS A 90 -5.08 8.08 7.17
N LEU A 91 -5.55 7.76 5.96
CA LEU A 91 -4.68 7.38 4.84
C LEU A 91 -3.87 8.58 4.34
N ALA A 92 -4.48 9.77 4.27
CA ALA A 92 -3.74 11.00 3.96
C ALA A 92 -2.65 11.28 5.01
N GLY A 93 -2.94 11.03 6.28
CA GLY A 93 -2.01 11.27 7.40
C GLY A 93 -0.74 10.42 7.41
N VAL A 94 -0.63 9.37 6.58
CA VAL A 94 0.63 8.60 6.43
C VAL A 94 1.51 9.10 5.28
N GLY A 95 1.17 10.23 4.67
CA GLY A 95 1.95 10.80 3.56
C GLY A 95 1.64 10.14 2.23
N TRP A 96 0.41 9.68 2.02
CA TRP A 96 -0.02 9.13 0.73
C TRP A 96 0.21 10.17 -0.37
N PRO A 97 0.87 9.81 -1.49
CA PRO A 97 1.15 10.77 -2.54
C PRO A 97 -0.17 11.26 -3.14
N HIS A 98 -0.36 12.58 -3.12
CA HIS A 98 -1.39 13.21 -3.92
C HIS A 98 -0.93 13.15 -5.38
N GLN A 99 -1.67 12.44 -6.22
CA GLN A 99 -1.49 12.29 -7.68
C GLN A 99 -0.09 12.66 -8.18
N LEU A 100 0.72 11.64 -8.51
CA LEU A 100 1.91 11.83 -9.34
C LEU A 100 1.46 12.52 -10.63
N ARG A 101 1.62 13.85 -10.71
CA ARG A 101 1.52 14.58 -11.98
C ARG A 101 2.63 14.01 -12.85
N THR A 102 2.21 13.39 -13.95
CA THR A 102 3.05 13.00 -15.09
C THR A 102 3.88 14.16 -15.57
#